data_AF-A0AAD8MT86-F1
#
_entry.id   AF-A0AAD8MT86-F1
#
_cell.length_a   1.000
_cell.length_b   1.000
_cell.length_c   1.000
_cell.angle_alpha   90.00
_cell.angle_beta   90.00
_cell.angle_gamma   90.00
#
_symmetry.space_group_name_H-M   'P 1'
#
loop_
_entity.id
_entity.type
_entity.pdbx_description
1 polymer ?
#
loop_
_entity_poly.entity_id
_entity_poly.type
_entity_poly.pdbx_seq_one_letter_code
_entity_poly.pdbx_strand_id
1 'polypeptide(L)'
;MILSHIELAKESGGESREEEKGVADRKQGGEAVRDESTDARLEDVCIVGVARTPMGGFLGTLSSLSATKLGSIAIQSALKRADVDPALVQEVFFGNVLSANLGQAPARHEALGAGLPNTVVCTTVNKVCASGMKATMLAAQSI
;
A
#
# COMPACT_ATOMS: atom_id res chain seq x y z
N MET A 1 -3.42 15.28 2.72
CA MET A 1 -3.10 14.60 1.44
C MET A 1 -3.16 13.11 1.74
N ILE A 2 -4.31 12.49 1.54
CA ILE A 2 -4.56 11.08 1.86
C ILE A 2 -4.58 10.34 0.53
N LEU A 3 -3.47 9.67 0.22
CA LEU A 3 -3.39 8.67 -0.84
C LEU A 3 -3.73 7.34 -0.18
N SER A 4 -4.96 6.85 -0.39
CA SER A 4 -5.31 5.47 -0.08
C SER A 4 -4.91 4.63 -1.30
N HIS A 5 -3.71 4.05 -1.24
CA HIS A 5 -3.28 2.99 -2.14
C HIS A 5 -3.84 1.68 -1.61
N ILE A 6 -4.52 0.94 -2.47
CA ILE A 6 -4.93 -0.43 -2.18
C ILE A 6 -4.23 -1.28 -3.22
N GLU A 7 -3.40 -2.18 -2.72
CA GLU A 7 -2.47 -2.99 -3.48
C GLU A 7 -2.91 -4.45 -3.29
N LEU A 8 -3.21 -5.16 -4.37
CA LEU A 8 -3.47 -6.60 -4.34
C LEU A 8 -2.31 -7.33 -5.01
N ALA A 9 -1.71 -8.28 -4.29
CA ALA A 9 -0.77 -9.22 -4.86
C ALA A 9 -1.52 -10.17 -5.81
N LYS A 10 -1.09 -10.20 -7.07
CA LYS A 10 -1.47 -11.25 -8.02
C LYS A 10 -0.49 -12.40 -7.81
N GLU A 11 -0.96 -13.57 -7.37
CA GLU A 11 -0.14 -14.79 -7.39
C GLU A 11 0.26 -15.12 -8.83
N SER A 12 1.52 -14.88 -9.20
CA SER A 12 2.08 -15.40 -10.44
C SER A 12 2.48 -16.85 -10.22
N GLY A 13 1.60 -17.77 -10.65
CA GLY A 13 1.89 -19.18 -10.77
C GLY A 13 3.17 -19.42 -11.59
N GLY A 14 4.05 -20.26 -11.04
CA GLY A 14 5.28 -20.67 -11.69
C GLY A 14 5.02 -21.56 -12.90
N GLU A 15 5.66 -21.22 -14.02
CA GLU A 15 5.89 -22.15 -15.13
C GLU A 15 7.33 -22.00 -15.59
N SER A 16 8.15 -22.98 -15.22
CA SER A 16 9.51 -23.19 -15.69
C SER A 16 9.52 -23.62 -17.15
N ARG A 17 10.31 -22.96 -18.01
CA ARG A 17 10.69 -23.50 -19.33
C ARG A 17 12.06 -22.97 -19.81
N GLU A 18 13.04 -23.85 -19.63
CA GLU A 18 14.16 -24.27 -20.51
C GLU A 18 14.98 -23.26 -21.33
N GLU A 19 16.30 -23.42 -21.18
CA GLU A 19 17.42 -22.82 -21.93
C GLU A 19 17.39 -23.09 -23.45
N GLU A 20 17.89 -22.15 -24.25
CA GLU A 20 18.74 -22.47 -25.41
C GLU A 20 19.77 -21.36 -25.71
N LYS A 21 20.90 -21.75 -26.33
CA LYS A 21 22.28 -21.30 -26.10
C LYS A 21 22.86 -20.36 -27.18
N GLY A 22 23.97 -19.70 -26.80
CA GLY A 22 25.12 -19.35 -27.68
C GLY A 22 25.38 -17.84 -27.81
N VAL A 23 26.60 -17.28 -27.80
CA VAL A 23 27.93 -17.77 -28.19
C VAL A 23 29.04 -16.84 -27.62
N ALA A 24 30.13 -17.44 -27.09
CA ALA A 24 31.58 -17.09 -27.04
C ALA A 24 32.07 -15.60 -27.03
N ASP A 25 33.22 -15.17 -26.50
CA ASP A 25 34.38 -15.65 -25.72
C ASP A 25 35.27 -14.40 -25.50
N ARG A 26 35.75 -14.11 -24.27
CA ARG A 26 37.16 -13.69 -23.98
C ARG A 26 37.44 -13.33 -22.51
N LYS A 27 38.15 -14.26 -21.87
CA LYS A 27 39.30 -14.19 -20.95
C LYS A 27 39.53 -12.99 -19.99
N GLN A 28 39.55 -13.39 -18.71
CA GLN A 28 40.58 -13.18 -17.66
C GLN A 28 40.75 -11.80 -17.00
N GLY A 29 40.42 -11.76 -15.70
CA GLY A 29 41.09 -10.86 -14.73
C GLY A 29 40.20 -10.44 -13.56
N GLY A 30 40.34 -11.11 -12.42
CA GLY A 30 39.75 -10.70 -11.13
C GLY A 30 38.66 -11.65 -10.67
N GLU A 31 38.98 -12.51 -9.71
CA GLU A 31 38.00 -13.29 -8.97
C GLU A 31 37.26 -12.32 -8.04
N ALA A 32 36.24 -11.65 -8.59
CA ALA A 32 35.23 -11.02 -7.77
C ALA A 32 34.57 -12.15 -6.98
N VAL A 33 34.89 -12.22 -5.70
CA VAL A 33 34.12 -12.96 -4.71
C VAL A 33 32.68 -12.50 -4.91
N ARG A 34 31.89 -13.34 -5.58
CA ARG A 34 30.44 -13.17 -5.61
C ARG A 34 30.04 -13.36 -4.16
N ASP A 35 29.77 -12.25 -3.49
CA ASP A 35 29.09 -12.26 -2.22
C ASP A 35 27.73 -12.90 -2.50
N GLU A 36 27.67 -14.22 -2.32
CA GLU A 36 26.46 -15.03 -2.37
C GLU A 36 25.63 -14.79 -1.09
N SER A 37 25.62 -13.53 -0.62
CA SER A 37 24.76 -13.04 0.43
C SER A 37 23.40 -12.77 -0.19
N THR A 38 22.60 -13.83 -0.27
CA THR A 38 21.14 -13.83 -0.44
C THR A 38 20.59 -12.56 -1.10
N ASP A 39 20.50 -12.55 -2.43
CA ASP A 39 19.58 -11.67 -3.13
C ASP A 39 18.18 -12.02 -2.61
N ALA A 40 17.71 -11.27 -1.61
CA ALA A 40 16.39 -11.43 -1.04
C ALA A 40 15.43 -11.23 -2.22
N ARG A 41 14.81 -12.31 -2.68
CA ARG A 41 13.82 -12.25 -3.76
C ARG A 41 12.65 -11.44 -3.23
N LEU A 42 12.68 -10.14 -3.52
CA LEU A 42 11.58 -9.23 -3.25
C LEU A 42 10.47 -9.55 -4.25
N GLU A 43 9.27 -9.77 -3.75
CA GLU A 43 8.09 -9.91 -4.60
C GLU A 43 7.79 -8.57 -5.27
N ASP A 44 7.34 -8.62 -6.53
CA ASP A 44 6.99 -7.42 -7.29
C ASP A 44 5.70 -6.80 -6.75
N VAL A 45 5.76 -5.54 -6.29
CA VAL A 45 4.61 -4.79 -5.74
C VAL A 45 4.04 -3.84 -6.81
N CYS A 46 2.72 -3.85 -6.99
CA CYS A 46 2.04 -3.16 -8.09
C CYS A 46 0.81 -2.34 -7.66
N ILE A 47 0.75 -1.05 -8.05
CA ILE A 47 -0.37 -0.17 -7.68
C ILE A 47 -1.59 -0.45 -8.55
N VAL A 48 -2.62 -1.07 -7.97
CA VAL A 48 -3.86 -1.43 -8.68
C VAL A 48 -4.96 -0.38 -8.57
N GLY A 49 -4.89 0.53 -7.59
CA GLY A 49 -5.90 1.57 -7.39
C GLY A 49 -5.41 2.82 -6.67
N VAL A 50 -5.87 3.99 -7.13
CA VAL A 50 -5.57 5.28 -6.50
C VAL A 50 -6.80 6.17 -6.46
N ALA A 51 -7.09 6.71 -5.28
CA ALA A 51 -8.07 7.76 -5.09
C ALA A 51 -7.67 8.72 -3.97
N ARG A 52 -8.24 9.93 -4.01
CA ARG A 52 -8.13 10.93 -2.95
C ARG A 52 -9.38 11.81 -2.93
N THR A 53 -9.68 12.39 -1.78
CA THR A 53 -10.67 13.47 -1.66
C THR A 53 -10.11 14.80 -2.22
N PRO A 54 -10.97 15.78 -2.54
CA PRO A 54 -10.56 17.16 -2.70
C PRO A 54 -9.90 17.70 -1.43
N MET A 55 -8.98 18.66 -1.57
CA MET A 55 -8.37 19.34 -0.42
C MET A 55 -9.27 20.51 0.00
N GLY A 56 -9.77 20.49 1.23
CA GLY A 56 -10.56 21.59 1.80
C GLY A 56 -9.67 22.67 2.41
N GLY A 57 -10.10 23.93 2.31
CA GLY A 57 -9.51 25.02 3.08
C GLY A 57 -9.80 24.87 4.58
N PHE A 58 -8.98 25.50 5.42
CA PHE A 58 -9.20 25.52 6.87
C PHE A 58 -10.56 26.16 7.18
N LEU A 59 -11.39 25.47 7.98
CA LEU A 59 -12.78 25.85 8.26
C LEU A 59 -13.65 26.03 7.00
N GLY A 60 -13.28 25.37 5.89
CA GLY A 60 -13.98 25.45 4.60
C GLY A 60 -15.07 24.39 4.43
N THR A 61 -15.35 24.05 3.18
CA THR A 61 -16.49 23.20 2.75
C THR A 61 -16.47 21.77 3.29
N LEU A 62 -15.30 21.23 3.63
CA LEU A 62 -15.15 19.88 4.18
C LEU A 62 -15.04 19.85 5.71
N SER A 63 -15.13 21.00 6.39
CA SER A 63 -14.90 21.10 7.84
C SER A 63 -15.92 20.37 8.70
N SER A 64 -17.12 20.09 8.17
CA SER A 64 -18.15 19.31 8.86
C SER A 64 -17.91 17.81 8.84
N LEU A 65 -16.91 17.32 8.08
CA LEU A 65 -16.58 15.90 7.96
C LEU A 65 -15.35 15.57 8.81
N SER A 66 -15.40 14.44 9.53
CA SER A 66 -14.24 13.94 10.26
C SER A 66 -13.15 13.45 9.29
N ALA A 67 -11.89 13.44 9.76
CA ALA A 67 -10.79 12.84 9.02
C ALA A 67 -11.07 11.37 8.66
N THR A 68 -11.67 10.63 9.59
CA THR A 68 -12.03 9.22 9.38
C THR A 68 -13.04 9.03 8.27
N LYS A 69 -14.05 9.91 8.18
CA LYS A 69 -15.06 9.85 7.11
C LYS A 69 -14.45 10.16 5.74
N LEU A 70 -13.57 11.15 5.67
CA LEU A 70 -12.83 11.49 4.45
C LEU A 70 -11.92 10.32 4.02
N GLY A 71 -11.27 9.65 4.96
CA GLY A 71 -10.46 8.46 4.69
C GLY A 71 -11.29 7.29 4.18
N SER A 72 -12.46 7.01 4.77
CA SER A 72 -13.38 5.99 4.26
C SER A 72 -13.78 6.23 2.81
N ILE A 73 -14.10 7.48 2.45
CA ILE A 73 -14.48 7.84 1.07
C ILE A 73 -13.31 7.59 0.11
N ALA A 74 -12.08 7.90 0.53
CA ALA A 74 -10.88 7.69 -0.27
C ALA A 74 -10.64 6.18 -0.51
N ILE A 75 -10.66 5.37 0.55
CA ILE A 75 -10.47 3.90 0.48
C ILE A 75 -11.53 3.27 -0.41
N GLN A 76 -12.82 3.58 -0.18
CA GLN A 76 -13.92 3.06 -0.99
C GLN A 76 -13.76 3.41 -2.47
N SER A 77 -13.34 4.65 -2.77
CA SER A 77 -13.12 5.09 -4.15
C SER A 77 -11.91 4.40 -4.80
N ALA A 78 -10.87 4.10 -4.02
CA ALA A 78 -9.70 3.36 -4.51
C ALA A 78 -10.07 1.92 -4.86
N LEU A 79 -10.80 1.21 -3.98
CA LEU A 79 -11.31 -0.14 -4.25
C LEU A 79 -12.16 -0.19 -5.52
N LYS A 80 -13.10 0.76 -5.64
CA LYS A 80 -13.99 0.83 -6.80
C LYS A 80 -13.24 1.06 -8.11
N ARG A 81 -12.15 1.84 -8.09
CA ARG A 81 -11.33 2.09 -9.29
C ARG A 81 -10.42 0.92 -9.64
N ALA A 82 -9.96 0.18 -8.63
CA ALA A 82 -9.18 -1.04 -8.79
C ALA A 82 -10.03 -2.23 -9.23
N ASP A 83 -11.37 -2.13 -9.15
CA ASP A 83 -12.32 -3.22 -9.37
C ASP A 83 -12.03 -4.44 -8.46
N VAL A 84 -11.75 -4.15 -7.18
CA VAL A 84 -11.37 -5.14 -6.17
C VAL A 84 -12.51 -5.40 -5.20
N ASP A 85 -12.79 -6.68 -4.95
CA ASP A 85 -13.67 -7.09 -3.86
C ASP A 85 -13.06 -6.69 -2.50
N PRO A 86 -13.76 -5.88 -1.68
CA PRO A 86 -13.32 -5.52 -0.33
C PRO A 86 -12.96 -6.72 0.55
N ALA A 87 -13.51 -7.92 0.29
CA ALA A 87 -13.20 -9.13 1.04
C ALA A 87 -11.77 -9.65 0.83
N LEU A 88 -11.10 -9.25 -0.26
CA LEU A 88 -9.72 -9.65 -0.56
C LEU A 88 -8.68 -8.78 0.18
N VAL A 89 -9.10 -7.66 0.78
CA VAL A 89 -8.19 -6.79 1.53
C VAL A 89 -7.82 -7.46 2.85
N GLN A 90 -6.52 -7.67 3.09
CA GLN A 90 -6.01 -8.31 4.31
C GLN A 90 -5.62 -7.30 5.39
N GLU A 91 -4.98 -6.20 4.99
CA GLU A 91 -4.46 -5.18 5.90
C GLU A 91 -4.63 -3.76 5.33
N VAL A 92 -4.80 -2.78 6.22
CA VAL A 92 -4.87 -1.35 5.90
C VAL A 92 -3.86 -0.58 6.72
N PHE A 93 -2.91 0.07 6.05
CA PHE A 93 -2.06 1.10 6.62
C PHE A 93 -2.60 2.49 6.25
N PHE A 94 -2.89 3.32 7.24
CA PHE A 94 -3.45 4.66 7.01
C PHE A 94 -2.66 5.76 7.72
N GLY A 95 -2.23 6.77 6.98
CA GLY A 95 -1.44 7.87 7.51
C GLY A 95 -2.30 8.93 8.20
N ASN A 96 -2.12 9.15 9.50
CA ASN A 96 -2.79 10.21 10.25
C ASN A 96 -1.85 10.84 11.30
N VAL A 97 -1.73 12.18 11.28
CA VAL A 97 -0.80 12.92 12.16
C VAL A 97 -1.46 13.34 13.46
N LEU A 98 -2.67 13.92 13.36
CA LEU A 98 -3.41 14.45 14.50
C LEU A 98 -4.60 13.53 14.77
N SER A 99 -4.43 12.60 15.71
CA SER A 99 -5.47 11.61 16.06
C SER A 99 -6.44 12.07 17.15
N ALA A 100 -6.24 13.28 17.69
CA ALA A 100 -7.09 13.83 18.73
C ALA A 100 -8.55 13.89 18.25
N ASN A 101 -9.48 13.44 19.09
CA ASN A 101 -10.92 13.45 18.83
C ASN A 101 -11.38 12.63 17.59
N LEU A 102 -10.57 11.68 17.10
CA LEU A 102 -10.97 10.79 16.00
C LEU A 102 -11.54 9.44 16.46
N GLY A 103 -11.52 9.16 17.76
CA GLY A 103 -11.86 7.85 18.32
C GLY A 103 -10.67 6.92 18.44
N GLN A 104 -10.94 5.66 18.78
CA GLN A 104 -9.92 4.62 18.91
C GLN A 104 -9.53 4.07 17.54
N ALA A 105 -8.23 3.88 17.29
CA ALA A 105 -7.74 3.30 16.03
C ALA A 105 -8.35 3.93 14.75
N PRO A 106 -8.00 5.19 14.38
CA PRO A 106 -8.55 5.87 13.21
C PRO A 106 -8.61 5.00 11.94
N ALA A 107 -7.50 4.31 11.59
CA ALA A 107 -7.39 3.38 10.45
C ALA A 107 -8.57 2.39 10.37
N ARG A 108 -9.01 1.91 11.54
CA ARG A 108 -10.11 0.96 11.65
C ARG A 108 -11.46 1.60 11.35
N HIS A 109 -11.70 2.83 11.82
CA HIS A 109 -12.93 3.56 11.47
C HIS A 109 -12.98 3.85 9.97
N GLU A 110 -11.84 4.17 9.36
CA GLU A 110 -11.76 4.44 7.92
C GLU A 110 -12.07 3.19 7.10
N ALA A 111 -11.46 2.05 7.43
CA ALA A 111 -11.72 0.75 6.79
C ALA A 111 -13.18 0.30 6.92
N LEU A 112 -13.74 0.32 8.14
CA LEU A 112 -15.13 -0.06 8.36
C LEU A 112 -16.10 0.87 7.63
N GLY A 113 -15.85 2.18 7.65
CA GLY A 113 -16.68 3.15 6.93
C GLY A 113 -16.57 3.06 5.40
N ALA A 114 -15.53 2.41 4.89
CA ALA A 114 -15.35 2.11 3.46
C ALA A 114 -15.99 0.78 3.03
N GLY A 115 -16.52 0.00 4.00
CA GLY A 115 -17.18 -1.29 3.74
C GLY A 115 -16.25 -2.50 3.78
N LEU A 116 -15.03 -2.38 4.31
CA LEU A 116 -14.13 -3.51 4.48
C LEU A 116 -14.62 -4.41 5.64
N PRO A 117 -14.39 -5.73 5.57
CA PRO A 117 -14.82 -6.64 6.61
C PRO A 117 -14.10 -6.38 7.94
N ASN A 118 -14.73 -6.84 9.03
CA ASN A 118 -14.16 -6.68 10.37
C ASN A 118 -12.91 -7.53 10.62
N THR A 119 -12.58 -8.46 9.73
CA THR A 119 -11.38 -9.30 9.76
C THR A 119 -10.11 -8.55 9.33
N VAL A 120 -10.24 -7.43 8.62
CA VAL A 120 -9.09 -6.67 8.10
C VAL A 120 -8.29 -6.03 9.24
N VAL A 121 -6.98 -6.28 9.25
CA VAL A 121 -6.05 -5.66 10.21
C VAL A 121 -5.83 -4.20 9.83
N CYS A 122 -5.77 -3.28 10.81
CA CYS A 122 -5.67 -1.85 10.54
C CYS A 122 -4.61 -1.19 11.41
N THR A 123 -3.69 -0.47 10.78
CA THR A 123 -2.58 0.22 11.44
C THR A 123 -2.58 1.71 11.08
N THR A 124 -2.66 2.57 12.10
CA THR A 124 -2.51 4.03 11.91
C THR A 124 -1.04 4.40 11.97
N VAL A 125 -0.53 5.07 10.94
CA VAL A 125 0.87 5.45 10.82
C VAL A 125 1.02 6.95 11.04
N ASN A 126 1.92 7.33 11.95
CA ASN A 126 2.27 8.73 12.17
C ASN A 126 3.77 8.95 11.96
N LYS A 127 4.08 9.64 10.87
CA LYS A 127 5.40 10.20 10.55
C LYS A 127 5.25 11.64 10.06
N VAL A 128 4.44 12.45 10.76
CA VAL A 128 4.13 13.84 10.40
C VAL A 128 3.71 13.93 8.92
N CYS A 129 4.23 14.88 8.13
CA CYS A 129 3.89 15.06 6.73
C CYS A 129 4.18 13.82 5.85
N ALA A 130 5.11 12.96 6.29
CA ALA A 130 5.47 11.73 5.59
C ALA A 130 4.59 10.51 5.95
N SER A 131 3.55 10.69 6.77
CA SER A 131 2.70 9.58 7.24
C SER A 131 2.06 8.77 6.11
N GLY A 132 1.58 9.43 5.06
CA GLY A 132 0.97 8.75 3.91
C GLY A 132 1.98 7.89 3.16
N MET A 133 3.13 8.46 2.81
CA MET A 133 4.19 7.70 2.14
C MET A 133 4.75 6.59 3.02
N LYS A 134 4.91 6.82 4.33
CA LYS A 134 5.36 5.77 5.25
C LYS A 134 4.35 4.63 5.37
N ALA A 135 3.05 4.91 5.30
CA ALA A 135 2.02 3.87 5.25
C ALA A 135 2.18 2.99 3.99
N THR A 136 2.36 3.60 2.82
CA THR A 136 2.63 2.85 1.57
C THR A 136 3.91 2.03 1.65
N MET A 137 4.99 2.59 2.22
CA MET A 137 6.25 1.85 2.40
C MET A 137 6.10 0.65 3.33
N LEU A 138 5.30 0.75 4.40
CA LEU A 138 5.04 -0.37 5.31
C LEU A 138 4.20 -1.44 4.63
N ALA A 139 3.17 -1.05 3.87
CA ALA A 139 2.35 -1.98 3.10
C ALA A 139 3.18 -2.76 2.07
N ALA A 140 4.08 -2.09 1.35
CA ALA A 140 4.96 -2.75 0.37
C ALA A 140 5.96 -3.72 1.02
N GLN A 141 6.31 -3.51 2.30
CA GLN A 141 7.23 -4.39 3.04
C GLN A 141 6.51 -5.59 3.68
N SER A 142 5.18 -5.54 3.81
CA SER A 142 4.39 -6.63 4.38
C SER A 142 3.92 -7.66 3.34
N ILE A 143 4.07 -7.33 2.05
CA ILE A 143 3.85 -8.23 0.91
C ILE A 143 5.15 -8.98 0.67
#